data_AF-A0A3A4ZE20-F1
#
_entry.id   AF-A0A3A4ZE20-F1
#
_cell.length_a   1.000
_cell.length_b   1.000
_cell.length_c   1.000
_cell.angle_alpha   90.00
_cell.angle_beta   90.00
_cell.angle_gamma   90.00
#
_symmetry.space_group_name_H-M   'P 1'
#
loop_
_entity.id
_entity.type
_entity.pdbx_description
1 polymer ?
#
loop_
_entity_poly.entity_id
_entity_poly.type
_entity_poly.pdbx_seq_one_letter_code
_entity_poly.pdbx_strand_id
1 'polypeptide(L)'
;MPTRDEITTLFDTEEKDINSNLVKKLTALRFNSKKIRSFVAKKYLEAKADFQKGTFAYKWVITSLVLFSITSVVTIIYPVKISPKLNHKYSIYASRPLTFGNSEYEIYSKDSRSQKINEIFKEFNCPLEGLGEIFVYEADKNHIPWWITAAIAFQESSCGKMTPEPEGIESYNAWGWGVYGENVQSFDNWVRGVETVSEYLRERFYSKNIKDPCDIMKVYTPPSKGSWCEGVNYFGDMIQNYKTPVSNDL
;
A
#
# COMPACT_ATOMS: atom_id res chain seq x y z
N MET A 1 28.77 24.29 -18.11
CA MET A 1 28.91 22.82 -18.01
C MET A 1 30.24 22.57 -17.33
N PRO A 2 30.29 21.97 -16.13
CA PRO A 2 31.54 21.82 -15.39
C PRO A 2 32.51 20.94 -16.18
N THR A 3 33.79 21.31 -16.12
CA THR A 3 34.86 20.59 -16.82
C THR A 3 35.08 19.22 -16.16
N ARG A 4 35.61 18.26 -16.92
CA ARG A 4 35.90 16.90 -16.41
C ARG A 4 36.76 16.93 -15.13
N ASP A 5 37.67 17.90 -15.04
CA ASP A 5 38.58 18.08 -13.91
C ASP A 5 37.86 18.63 -12.66
N GLU A 6 36.84 19.49 -12.84
CA GLU A 6 35.97 19.96 -11.75
C GLU A 6 35.10 18.84 -11.19
N ILE A 7 34.62 17.95 -12.05
CA ILE A 7 33.83 16.79 -11.64
C ILE A 7 34.70 15.80 -10.83
N THR A 8 35.93 15.52 -11.26
CA THR A 8 36.84 14.64 -10.53
C THR A 8 37.26 15.20 -9.18
N THR A 9 37.48 16.51 -9.09
CA THR A 9 37.84 17.16 -7.82
C THR A 9 36.66 17.22 -6.83
N LEU A 10 35.43 17.34 -7.32
CA LEU A 10 34.22 17.23 -6.50
C LEU A 10 34.03 15.82 -5.92
N PHE A 11 34.26 14.78 -6.73
CA PHE A 11 34.21 13.40 -6.22
C PHE A 11 35.33 13.10 -5.22
N ASP A 12 36.55 13.59 -5.46
CA ASP A 12 37.69 13.40 -4.55
C ASP A 12 37.48 14.13 -3.21
N THR A 13 36.85 15.31 -3.22
CA THR A 13 36.53 16.07 -2.00
C THR A 13 35.40 15.43 -1.21
N GLU A 14 34.35 14.97 -1.89
CA GLU A 14 33.23 14.25 -1.26
C GLU A 14 33.69 12.92 -0.66
N GLU A 15 34.56 12.17 -1.35
CA GLU A 15 35.14 10.93 -0.83
C GLU A 15 36.02 11.18 0.41
N LYS A 16 36.78 12.28 0.44
CA LYS A 16 37.62 12.65 1.59
C LYS A 16 36.78 12.99 2.82
N ASP A 17 35.67 13.69 2.63
CA ASP A 17 34.75 14.08 3.71
C ASP A 17 33.94 12.89 4.25
N ILE A 18 33.50 11.99 3.37
CA ILE A 18 32.86 10.72 3.76
C ILE A 18 33.82 9.87 4.60
N ASN A 19 35.07 9.72 4.16
CA ASN A 19 36.09 8.97 4.89
C ASN A 19 36.39 9.58 6.28
N SER A 20 36.50 10.91 6.37
CA SER A 20 36.72 11.64 7.63
C SER A 20 35.58 11.40 8.63
N ASN A 21 34.33 11.46 8.16
CA ASN A 21 33.15 11.25 8.99
C ASN A 21 32.95 9.78 9.40
N LEU A 22 33.28 8.82 8.53
CA LEU A 22 33.25 7.39 8.85
C LEU A 22 34.30 7.01 9.89
N VAL A 23 35.53 7.52 9.77
CA VAL A 23 36.58 7.29 10.77
C VAL A 23 36.18 7.90 12.12
N LYS A 24 35.60 9.10 12.13
CA LYS A 24 35.04 9.70 13.37
C LYS A 24 33.91 8.86 13.96
N LYS A 25 32.97 8.35 13.15
CA LYS A 25 31.87 7.48 13.60
C LYS A 25 32.37 6.13 14.13
N LEU A 26 33.34 5.50 13.45
CA LEU A 26 33.96 4.25 13.89
C LEU A 26 34.76 4.44 15.20
N THR A 27 35.36 5.61 15.39
CA THR A 27 36.05 5.97 16.65
C THR A 27 35.06 6.25 17.78
N ALA A 28 33.87 6.77 17.47
CA ALA A 28 32.79 7.05 18.41
C ALA A 28 31.98 5.80 18.82
N LEU A 29 31.97 4.74 18.00
CA LEU A 29 31.36 3.46 18.35
C LEU A 29 32.12 2.82 19.53
N ARG A 30 31.52 2.87 20.71
CA ARG A 30 32.10 2.45 22.00
C ARG A 30 32.15 0.92 22.12
N PHE A 31 32.90 0.25 21.25
CA PHE A 31 33.22 -1.17 21.40
C PHE A 31 34.33 -1.35 22.44
N ASN A 32 34.05 -2.12 23.48
CA ASN A 32 34.85 -2.24 24.72
C ASN A 32 36.04 -3.22 24.62
N SER A 33 36.55 -3.51 23.41
CA SER A 33 37.77 -4.32 23.28
C SER A 33 38.68 -3.81 22.16
N LYS A 34 39.97 -3.61 22.52
CA LYS A 34 41.02 -3.19 21.56
C LYS A 34 41.15 -4.18 20.38
N LYS A 35 40.84 -5.46 20.59
CA LYS A 35 40.91 -6.53 19.61
C LYS A 35 39.81 -6.43 18.54
N ILE A 36 38.60 -6.02 18.92
CA ILE A 36 37.52 -5.78 17.95
C ILE A 36 37.83 -4.55 17.10
N ARG A 37 38.35 -3.47 17.71
CA ARG A 37 38.73 -2.26 16.97
C ARG A 37 39.81 -2.53 15.92
N SER A 38 40.85 -3.28 16.27
CA SER A 38 41.91 -3.63 15.32
C SER A 38 41.42 -4.57 14.22
N PHE A 39 40.53 -5.51 14.54
CA PHE A 39 39.93 -6.41 13.56
C PHE A 39 39.05 -5.67 12.54
N VAL A 40 38.17 -4.78 13.02
CA VAL A 40 37.28 -3.98 12.16
C VAL A 40 38.09 -3.02 11.29
N ALA A 41 39.08 -2.34 11.86
CA ALA A 41 39.97 -1.45 11.09
C ALA A 41 40.74 -2.22 10.00
N LYS A 42 41.25 -3.42 10.32
CA LYS A 42 41.94 -4.26 9.34
C LYS A 42 41.00 -4.69 8.20
N LYS A 43 39.77 -5.12 8.51
CA LYS A 43 38.76 -5.50 7.51
C LYS A 43 38.35 -4.34 6.61
N TYR A 44 38.22 -3.14 7.18
CA TYR A 44 37.92 -1.93 6.43
C TYR A 44 39.06 -1.56 5.45
N LEU A 45 40.32 -1.62 5.91
CA LEU A 45 41.48 -1.33 5.05
C LEU A 45 41.64 -2.37 3.93
N GLU A 46 41.38 -3.65 4.22
CA GLU A 46 41.32 -4.72 3.20
C GLU A 46 40.24 -4.41 2.15
N ALA A 47 39.03 -4.07 2.57
CA ALA A 47 37.93 -3.73 1.67
C ALA A 47 38.23 -2.47 0.82
N LYS A 48 38.85 -1.45 1.42
CA LYS A 48 39.27 -0.23 0.71
C LYS A 48 40.35 -0.51 -0.34
N ALA A 49 41.33 -1.36 -0.03
CA ALA A 49 42.36 -1.75 -0.98
C ALA A 49 41.80 -2.55 -2.16
N ASP A 50 40.81 -3.42 -1.93
CA ASP A 50 40.12 -4.17 -2.99
C ASP A 50 39.23 -3.27 -3.87
N PHE A 51 38.61 -2.25 -3.26
CA PHE A 51 37.83 -1.22 -3.96
C PHE A 51 38.72 -0.35 -4.86
N GLN A 52 39.84 0.18 -4.35
CA GLN A 52 40.78 1.00 -5.12
C GLN A 52 41.42 0.24 -6.29
N LYS A 53 41.59 -1.07 -6.19
CA LYS A 53 42.15 -1.90 -7.27
C LYS A 53 41.15 -2.19 -8.39
N GLY A 54 39.89 -1.74 -8.29
CA GLY A 54 38.85 -1.98 -9.30
C GLY A 54 38.43 -3.45 -9.45
N THR A 55 38.99 -4.36 -8.65
CA THR A 55 38.70 -5.81 -8.73
C THR A 55 37.37 -6.19 -8.07
N PHE A 56 36.81 -5.29 -7.27
CA PHE A 56 35.55 -5.51 -6.56
C PHE A 56 34.37 -5.67 -7.53
N ALA A 57 34.24 -4.78 -8.51
CA ALA A 57 33.10 -4.79 -9.44
C ALA A 57 33.01 -6.11 -10.22
N TYR A 58 34.12 -6.59 -10.80
CA TYR A 58 34.07 -7.82 -11.58
C TYR A 58 33.88 -9.06 -10.70
N LYS A 59 34.45 -9.11 -9.48
CA LYS A 59 34.22 -10.21 -8.54
C LYS A 59 32.74 -10.31 -8.15
N TRP A 60 32.08 -9.19 -7.90
CA TRP A 60 30.64 -9.14 -7.59
C TRP A 60 29.75 -9.54 -8.77
N VAL A 61 30.13 -9.15 -9.99
CA VAL A 61 29.42 -9.56 -11.20
C VAL A 61 29.55 -11.07 -11.41
N ILE A 62 30.75 -11.63 -11.28
CA ILE A 62 30.96 -13.09 -11.43
C ILE A 62 30.22 -13.87 -10.35
N THR A 63 30.27 -13.47 -9.07
CA THR A 63 29.56 -14.18 -8.00
C THR A 63 28.05 -14.15 -8.19
N SER A 64 27.50 -13.02 -8.65
CA SER A 64 26.07 -12.87 -8.92
C SER A 64 25.62 -13.75 -10.09
N LEU A 65 26.42 -13.83 -11.16
CA LEU A 65 26.14 -14.67 -12.32
C LEU A 65 26.17 -16.16 -11.97
N VAL A 66 27.13 -16.60 -11.15
CA VAL A 66 27.20 -17.99 -10.69
C VAL A 66 26.01 -18.34 -9.80
N LEU A 67 25.62 -17.45 -8.87
CA LEU A 67 24.47 -17.68 -8.00
C LEU A 67 23.15 -17.74 -8.80
N PHE A 68 22.97 -16.84 -9.77
CA PHE A 68 21.80 -16.81 -10.64
C PHE A 68 21.71 -18.05 -11.55
N SER A 69 22.84 -18.55 -12.04
CA SER A 69 22.89 -19.78 -12.83
C SER A 69 22.47 -21.00 -12.00
N ILE A 70 22.94 -21.09 -10.75
CA ILE A 70 22.57 -22.20 -9.86
C ILE A 70 21.07 -22.16 -9.51
N THR A 71 20.51 -20.99 -9.20
CA THR A 71 19.07 -20.88 -8.87
C THR A 71 18.17 -21.21 -10.06
N SER A 72 18.54 -20.77 -11.27
CA SER A 72 17.81 -21.07 -12.50
C SER A 72 17.79 -22.58 -12.83
N VAL A 73 18.89 -23.30 -12.58
CA VAL A 73 18.92 -24.76 -12.79
C VAL A 73 18.06 -25.49 -11.75
N VAL A 74 18.07 -25.02 -10.50
CA VAL A 74 17.24 -25.60 -9.41
C VAL A 74 15.75 -25.44 -9.71
N THR A 75 15.29 -24.31 -10.24
CA THR A 75 13.86 -24.12 -10.57
C THR A 75 13.38 -25.02 -11.71
N ILE A 76 14.27 -25.43 -12.62
CA ILE A 76 13.96 -26.37 -13.72
C ILE A 76 13.88 -27.81 -13.20
N ILE A 77 14.80 -28.22 -12.33
CA ILE A 77 14.88 -29.61 -11.81
C ILE A 77 13.78 -29.89 -10.77
N TYR A 78 13.42 -28.89 -9.98
CA TYR A 78 12.38 -28.98 -8.96
C TYR A 78 11.19 -28.12 -9.38
N PRO A 79 10.32 -28.60 -10.31
CA PRO A 79 9.09 -27.89 -10.59
C PRO A 79 8.32 -27.76 -9.29
N VAL A 80 8.14 -26.52 -8.84
CA VAL A 80 7.34 -26.21 -7.66
C VAL A 80 5.96 -26.79 -7.93
N LYS A 81 5.60 -27.84 -7.20
CA LYS A 81 4.24 -28.37 -7.18
C LYS A 81 3.39 -27.35 -6.44
N ILE A 82 2.91 -26.35 -7.17
CA ILE A 82 1.85 -25.47 -6.71
C ILE A 82 0.61 -26.35 -6.68
N SER A 83 0.29 -26.92 -5.52
CA SER A 83 -1.06 -27.39 -5.25
C SER A 83 -1.86 -26.13 -4.95
N PRO A 84 -2.66 -25.59 -5.89
CA PRO A 84 -3.57 -24.52 -5.54
C PRO A 84 -4.48 -25.06 -4.44
N LYS A 85 -4.34 -24.53 -3.23
CA LYS A 85 -5.38 -24.71 -2.21
C LYS A 85 -6.56 -23.91 -2.74
N LEU A 86 -7.48 -24.62 -3.38
CA LEU A 86 -8.68 -24.07 -4.00
C LEU A 86 -9.56 -23.50 -2.88
N ASN A 87 -9.27 -22.28 -2.45
CA ASN A 87 -10.26 -21.43 -1.79
C ASN A 87 -11.04 -20.81 -2.93
N HIS A 88 -12.24 -21.33 -3.19
CA HIS A 88 -13.18 -20.74 -4.13
C HIS A 88 -13.54 -19.33 -3.68
N LYS A 89 -12.80 -18.31 -4.12
CA LYS A 89 -13.31 -16.95 -4.34
C LYS A 89 -12.61 -16.35 -5.55
N TYR A 90 -13.45 -15.95 -6.52
CA TYR A 90 -13.20 -15.23 -7.76
C TYR A 90 -12.74 -16.05 -8.98
N SER A 91 -13.71 -16.43 -9.81
CA SER A 91 -13.54 -16.58 -11.26
C SER A 91 -14.34 -15.47 -11.96
N ILE A 92 -13.78 -14.27 -12.03
CA ILE A 92 -14.34 -13.17 -12.81
C ILE A 92 -13.71 -13.30 -14.20
N TYR A 93 -14.32 -14.10 -15.06
CA TYR A 93 -14.20 -14.16 -16.54
C TYR A 93 -14.70 -15.53 -16.99
N ALA A 94 -16.00 -15.75 -16.88
CA ALA A 94 -16.70 -16.78 -17.63
C ALA A 94 -17.99 -16.17 -18.17
N SER A 95 -17.91 -15.52 -19.32
CA SER A 95 -19.08 -15.27 -20.16
C SER A 95 -19.62 -16.62 -20.61
N ARG A 96 -20.60 -17.16 -19.87
CA ARG A 96 -21.42 -18.28 -20.33
C ARG A 96 -22.84 -17.78 -20.64
N PRO A 97 -23.41 -18.17 -21.78
CA PRO A 97 -24.77 -17.76 -22.15
C PRO A 97 -25.79 -18.43 -21.23
N LEU A 98 -26.90 -17.74 -21.00
CA LEU A 98 -28.04 -18.23 -20.22
C LEU A 98 -28.71 -19.40 -20.95
N THR A 99 -28.34 -20.62 -20.57
CA THR A 99 -29.15 -21.81 -20.88
C THR A 99 -30.07 -22.07 -19.69
N PHE A 100 -31.38 -21.98 -19.92
CA PHE A 100 -32.41 -22.45 -18.99
C PHE A 100 -32.29 -23.97 -18.83
N GLY A 101 -31.53 -24.38 -17.82
CA GLY A 101 -31.44 -25.76 -17.38
C GLY A 101 -31.43 -25.73 -15.86
N ASN A 102 -32.38 -26.45 -15.26
CA ASN A 102 -32.55 -26.59 -13.81
C ASN A 102 -31.19 -26.84 -13.14
N SER A 103 -30.63 -25.80 -12.54
CA SER A 103 -29.47 -25.90 -11.68
C SER A 103 -29.98 -25.68 -10.26
N GLU A 104 -29.68 -26.62 -9.37
CA GLU A 104 -29.66 -26.36 -7.95
C GLU A 104 -28.63 -25.25 -7.73
N TYR A 105 -29.12 -24.01 -7.66
CA TYR A 105 -28.32 -22.90 -7.20
C TYR A 105 -28.08 -23.13 -5.71
N GLU A 106 -26.90 -23.65 -5.35
CA GLU A 106 -26.33 -23.26 -4.08
C GLU A 106 -26.15 -21.75 -4.14
N ILE A 107 -27.13 -21.03 -3.59
CA ILE A 107 -27.06 -19.61 -3.34
C ILE A 107 -25.93 -19.45 -2.32
N TYR A 108 -24.69 -19.34 -2.79
CA TYR A 108 -23.71 -18.51 -2.12
C TYR A 108 -24.32 -17.12 -2.10
N SER A 109 -25.03 -16.81 -1.02
CA SER A 109 -25.62 -15.51 -0.73
C SER A 109 -24.49 -14.48 -0.83
N LYS A 110 -24.32 -13.87 -2.01
CA LYS A 110 -23.40 -12.77 -2.21
C LYS A 110 -23.85 -11.67 -1.27
N ASP A 111 -22.96 -11.24 -0.38
CA ASP A 111 -23.29 -10.26 0.64
C ASP A 111 -23.80 -8.98 -0.04
N SER A 112 -25.08 -8.67 0.17
CA SER A 112 -25.75 -7.55 -0.49
C SER A 112 -25.10 -6.22 -0.16
N ARG A 113 -24.41 -6.09 0.99
CA ARG A 113 -23.62 -4.91 1.37
C ARG A 113 -22.51 -4.63 0.38
N SER A 114 -21.77 -5.69 0.01
CA SER A 114 -20.64 -5.59 -0.92
C SER A 114 -21.11 -5.18 -2.33
N GLN A 115 -22.27 -5.69 -2.74
CA GLN A 115 -22.89 -5.32 -4.02
C GLN A 115 -23.32 -3.85 -4.03
N LYS A 116 -23.96 -3.36 -2.96
CA LYS A 116 -24.35 -1.94 -2.86
C LYS A 116 -23.17 -0.99 -3.01
N ILE A 117 -22.05 -1.27 -2.35
CA ILE A 117 -20.82 -0.48 -2.51
C ILE A 117 -20.33 -0.53 -3.96
N ASN A 118 -20.25 -1.73 -4.54
CA ASN A 118 -19.75 -1.90 -5.91
C ASN A 118 -20.61 -1.20 -6.95
N GLU A 119 -21.93 -1.31 -6.86
CA GLU A 119 -22.82 -0.65 -7.82
C GLU A 119 -22.76 0.87 -7.71
N ILE A 120 -22.68 1.43 -6.50
CA ILE A 120 -22.47 2.87 -6.32
C ILE A 120 -21.09 3.29 -6.86
N PHE A 121 -20.02 2.55 -6.55
CA PHE A 121 -18.70 2.87 -7.08
C PHE A 121 -18.68 2.82 -8.61
N LYS A 122 -19.37 1.85 -9.21
CA LYS A 122 -19.52 1.74 -10.65
C LYS A 122 -20.34 2.88 -11.25
N GLU A 123 -21.49 3.23 -10.66
CA GLU A 123 -22.35 4.33 -11.12
C GLU A 123 -21.59 5.66 -11.16
N PHE A 124 -20.69 5.86 -10.19
CA PHE A 124 -19.84 7.03 -10.11
C PHE A 124 -18.48 6.85 -10.81
N ASN A 125 -18.17 5.75 -11.48
CA ASN A 125 -16.85 5.49 -12.10
C ASN A 125 -15.68 5.71 -11.12
N CYS A 126 -15.79 5.18 -9.90
CA CYS A 126 -14.78 5.30 -8.86
C CYS A 126 -13.60 4.35 -9.16
N PRO A 127 -12.35 4.79 -8.96
CA PRO A 127 -11.19 3.88 -9.01
C PRO A 127 -11.24 2.70 -8.02
N LEU A 128 -12.11 2.81 -7.00
CA LEU A 128 -12.38 1.78 -6.00
C LEU A 128 -13.40 0.71 -6.44
N GLU A 129 -13.95 0.80 -7.65
CA GLU A 129 -14.92 -0.16 -8.20
C GLU A 129 -14.40 -1.61 -8.07
N GLY A 130 -15.30 -2.53 -7.68
CA GLY A 130 -14.99 -3.96 -7.53
C GLY A 130 -14.43 -4.33 -6.15
N LEU A 131 -14.02 -3.37 -5.33
CA LEU A 131 -13.46 -3.63 -4.00
C LEU A 131 -14.51 -3.77 -2.88
N GLY A 132 -15.81 -3.73 -3.19
CA GLY A 132 -16.88 -3.74 -2.18
C GLY A 132 -16.81 -4.89 -1.17
N GLU A 133 -16.32 -6.07 -1.55
CA GLU A 133 -16.10 -7.17 -0.62
C GLU A 133 -14.99 -6.88 0.40
N ILE A 134 -13.94 -6.16 0.01
CA ILE A 134 -12.85 -5.73 0.91
C ILE A 134 -13.36 -4.71 1.93
N PHE A 135 -14.19 -3.75 1.50
CA PHE A 135 -14.80 -2.78 2.42
C PHE A 135 -15.64 -3.47 3.49
N VAL A 136 -16.50 -4.41 3.09
CA VAL A 136 -17.34 -5.16 4.04
C VAL A 136 -16.49 -6.04 4.95
N TYR A 137 -15.52 -6.77 4.39
CA TYR A 137 -14.64 -7.64 5.16
C TYR A 137 -13.86 -6.87 6.23
N GLU A 138 -13.21 -5.76 5.86
CA GLU A 138 -12.45 -4.96 6.82
C GLU A 138 -13.36 -4.27 7.83
N ALA A 139 -14.58 -3.88 7.44
CA ALA A 139 -15.53 -3.32 8.38
C ALA A 139 -16.01 -4.34 9.43
N ASP A 140 -16.35 -5.55 9.01
CA ASP A 140 -16.77 -6.63 9.91
C ASP A 140 -15.62 -7.03 10.86
N LYS A 141 -14.42 -7.22 10.31
CA LYS A 141 -13.19 -7.48 11.08
C LYS A 141 -12.95 -6.39 12.14
N ASN A 142 -13.20 -5.13 11.79
CA ASN A 142 -12.96 -4.00 12.66
C ASN A 142 -14.17 -3.57 13.50
N HIS A 143 -15.32 -4.24 13.39
CA HIS A 143 -16.56 -3.91 14.09
C HIS A 143 -17.02 -2.45 13.85
N ILE A 144 -16.89 -1.97 12.61
CA ILE A 144 -17.36 -0.65 12.17
C ILE A 144 -18.50 -0.80 11.14
N PRO A 145 -19.33 0.23 10.90
CA PRO A 145 -20.37 0.17 9.89
C PRO A 145 -19.78 -0.09 8.50
N TRP A 146 -20.29 -1.07 7.78
CA TRP A 146 -19.76 -1.52 6.49
C TRP A 146 -19.67 -0.45 5.40
N TRP A 147 -20.43 0.63 5.52
CA TRP A 147 -20.47 1.73 4.57
C TRP A 147 -19.52 2.89 4.92
N ILE A 148 -19.03 3.00 6.17
CA ILE A 148 -18.39 4.23 6.67
C ILE A 148 -17.10 4.55 5.91
N THR A 149 -16.25 3.55 5.68
CA THR A 149 -14.97 3.73 4.99
C THR A 149 -15.19 4.10 3.52
N ALA A 150 -16.25 3.59 2.89
CA ALA A 150 -16.61 3.97 1.51
C ALA A 150 -17.17 5.40 1.44
N ALA A 151 -18.03 5.79 2.39
CA ALA A 151 -18.59 7.14 2.45
C ALA A 151 -17.52 8.21 2.70
N ILE A 152 -16.52 7.92 3.56
CA ILE A 152 -15.38 8.82 3.77
C ILE A 152 -14.56 8.97 2.49
N ALA A 153 -14.34 7.89 1.72
CA ALA A 153 -13.64 8.00 0.44
C ALA A 153 -14.36 8.92 -0.56
N PHE A 154 -15.70 8.86 -0.61
CA PHE A 154 -16.49 9.83 -1.37
C PHE A 154 -16.26 11.26 -0.91
N GLN A 155 -16.35 11.49 0.40
CA GLN A 155 -16.22 12.83 0.98
C GLN A 155 -14.83 13.45 0.78
N GLU A 156 -13.78 12.65 0.87
CA GLU A 156 -12.39 13.13 0.85
C GLU A 156 -11.84 13.32 -0.56
N SER A 157 -12.19 12.43 -1.49
CA SER A 157 -11.52 12.36 -2.80
C SER A 157 -12.46 12.05 -3.96
N SER A 158 -13.77 12.23 -3.77
CA SER A 158 -14.77 11.77 -4.75
C SER A 158 -14.54 10.30 -5.12
N CYS A 159 -14.49 9.44 -4.10
CA CYS A 159 -14.28 7.98 -4.18
C CYS A 159 -12.97 7.55 -4.84
N GLY A 160 -11.89 8.28 -4.58
CA GLY A 160 -10.55 7.98 -5.09
C GLY A 160 -10.23 8.64 -6.43
N LYS A 161 -11.11 9.50 -6.96
CA LYS A 161 -10.84 10.25 -8.21
C LYS A 161 -9.90 11.43 -8.04
N MET A 162 -9.85 11.99 -6.84
CA MET A 162 -9.07 13.17 -6.50
C MET A 162 -8.15 12.84 -5.33
N THR A 163 -7.14 12.01 -5.59
CA THR A 163 -6.12 11.66 -4.61
C THR A 163 -4.89 12.55 -4.74
N PRO A 164 -4.10 12.69 -3.67
CA PRO A 164 -2.77 13.29 -3.77
C PRO A 164 -1.86 12.47 -4.69
N GLU A 165 -1.05 13.14 -5.51
CA GLU A 165 -0.05 12.51 -6.38
C GLU A 165 1.35 13.07 -6.09
N PRO A 166 1.99 12.69 -4.96
CA PRO A 166 3.33 13.16 -4.64
C PRO A 166 4.31 12.74 -5.75
N GLU A 167 5.03 13.72 -6.30
CA GLU A 167 5.94 13.51 -7.44
C GLU A 167 5.26 12.93 -8.70
N GLY A 168 3.94 13.12 -8.85
CA GLY A 168 3.15 12.62 -9.98
C GLY A 168 2.86 11.11 -9.91
N ILE A 169 2.96 10.50 -8.73
CA ILE A 169 2.70 9.09 -8.49
C ILE A 169 1.42 8.96 -7.66
N GLU A 170 0.49 8.10 -8.09
CA GLU A 170 -0.73 7.79 -7.35
C GLU A 170 -0.43 7.35 -5.91
N SER A 171 -1.01 8.04 -4.94
CA SER A 171 -0.85 7.74 -3.51
C SER A 171 -1.78 6.64 -3.01
N TYR A 172 -2.82 6.29 -3.77
CA TYR A 172 -3.89 5.39 -3.37
C TYR A 172 -4.61 5.83 -2.06
N ASN A 173 -4.49 7.10 -1.68
CA ASN A 173 -5.04 7.64 -0.44
C ASN A 173 -6.38 8.35 -0.68
N ALA A 174 -7.44 7.56 -0.84
CA ALA A 174 -8.80 8.08 -1.05
C ALA A 174 -9.41 8.76 0.18
N TRP A 175 -8.75 8.72 1.35
CA TRP A 175 -9.33 9.12 2.65
C TRP A 175 -8.64 10.31 3.31
N GLY A 176 -7.65 10.92 2.65
CA GLY A 176 -6.84 11.98 3.26
C GLY A 176 -6.08 11.53 4.52
N TRP A 177 -5.88 10.22 4.69
CA TRP A 177 -5.34 9.67 5.93
C TRP A 177 -3.87 10.06 6.08
N GLY A 178 -3.50 10.64 7.23
CA GLY A 178 -2.11 11.02 7.53
C GLY A 178 -1.56 12.18 6.70
N VAL A 179 -2.41 12.93 6.00
CA VAL A 179 -2.00 14.11 5.22
C VAL A 179 -1.94 15.35 6.12
N TYR A 180 -0.81 16.07 6.12
CA TYR A 180 -0.66 17.33 6.84
C TYR A 180 0.34 18.26 6.14
N GLY A 181 -0.09 19.49 5.82
CA GLY A 181 0.74 20.43 5.05
C GLY A 181 1.14 19.82 3.71
N GLU A 182 2.44 19.72 3.47
CA GLU A 182 3.01 19.08 2.26
C GLU A 182 3.25 17.58 2.42
N ASN A 183 3.10 17.03 3.64
CA ASN A 183 3.29 15.60 3.87
C ASN A 183 2.08 14.80 3.40
N VAL A 184 2.29 13.91 2.45
CA VAL A 184 1.29 12.98 1.93
C VAL A 184 1.70 11.56 2.30
N GLN A 185 0.84 10.87 3.07
CA GLN A 185 0.99 9.44 3.26
C GLN A 185 0.38 8.70 2.08
N SER A 186 1.19 7.86 1.42
CA SER A 186 0.76 7.00 0.33
C SER A 186 0.61 5.55 0.80
N PHE A 187 -0.27 4.80 0.14
CA PHE A 187 -0.44 3.37 0.31
C PHE A 187 0.09 2.61 -0.92
N ASP A 188 0.44 1.34 -0.75
CA ASP A 188 0.89 0.50 -1.87
C ASP A 188 -0.23 0.22 -2.90
N ASN A 189 -1.49 0.29 -2.45
CA ASN A 189 -2.70 0.09 -3.26
C ASN A 189 -3.95 0.44 -2.44
N TRP A 190 -5.11 0.49 -3.11
CA TRP A 190 -6.41 0.77 -2.49
C TRP A 190 -6.77 -0.17 -1.34
N VAL A 191 -6.48 -1.47 -1.44
CA VAL A 191 -6.81 -2.46 -0.41
C VAL A 191 -6.09 -2.13 0.89
N ARG A 192 -4.81 -1.75 0.81
CA ARG A 192 -4.03 -1.35 2.00
C ARG A 192 -4.56 -0.07 2.63
N GLY A 193 -5.07 0.86 1.83
CA GLY A 193 -5.78 2.04 2.32
C GLY A 193 -7.07 1.69 3.07
N VAL A 194 -7.92 0.82 2.51
CA VAL A 194 -9.15 0.35 3.18
C VAL A 194 -8.85 -0.30 4.52
N GLU A 195 -7.85 -1.19 4.58
CA GLU A 195 -7.43 -1.86 5.80
C GLU A 195 -6.98 -0.85 6.87
N THR A 196 -6.06 0.05 6.50
CA THR A 196 -5.46 1.02 7.42
C THR A 196 -6.51 1.98 7.98
N VAL A 197 -7.41 2.48 7.13
CA VAL A 197 -8.44 3.44 7.54
C VAL A 197 -9.52 2.75 8.37
N SER A 198 -9.93 1.53 8.01
CA SER A 198 -10.87 0.74 8.81
C SER A 198 -10.34 0.46 10.22
N GLU A 199 -9.07 0.10 10.34
CA GLU A 199 -8.40 -0.10 11.63
C GLU A 199 -8.33 1.20 12.43
N TYR A 200 -7.91 2.30 11.81
CA TYR A 200 -7.88 3.61 12.44
C TYR A 200 -9.26 4.02 12.98
N LEU A 201 -10.33 3.80 12.21
CA LEU A 201 -11.70 4.11 12.63
C LEU A 201 -12.12 3.30 13.86
N ARG A 202 -11.81 2.00 13.89
CA ARG A 202 -12.03 1.15 15.06
C ARG A 202 -11.31 1.69 16.29
N GLU A 203 -10.01 1.91 16.19
CA GLU A 203 -9.17 2.25 17.34
C GLU A 203 -9.45 3.64 17.90
N ARG A 204 -9.74 4.60 17.03
CA ARG A 204 -9.90 6.00 17.45
C ARG A 204 -11.32 6.33 17.84
N PHE A 205 -12.32 5.68 17.23
CA PHE A 205 -13.72 6.08 17.39
C PHE A 205 -14.60 4.94 17.91
N TYR A 206 -14.77 3.87 17.14
CA TYR A 206 -15.81 2.87 17.42
C TYR A 206 -15.53 2.06 18.69
N SER A 207 -14.26 1.75 18.99
CA SER A 207 -13.87 1.11 20.27
C SER A 207 -14.14 1.99 21.49
N LYS A 208 -14.27 3.30 21.30
CA LYS A 208 -14.62 4.29 22.33
C LYS A 208 -16.10 4.69 22.29
N ASN A 209 -16.91 3.95 21.51
CA ASN A 209 -18.33 4.21 21.29
C ASN A 209 -18.64 5.58 20.67
N ILE A 210 -17.69 6.17 19.94
CA ILE A 210 -17.92 7.37 19.12
C ILE A 210 -18.41 6.89 17.75
N LYS A 211 -19.69 7.10 17.46
CA LYS A 211 -20.37 6.54 16.29
C LYS A 211 -20.96 7.58 15.35
N ASP A 212 -21.23 8.78 15.85
CA ASP A 212 -21.76 9.89 15.05
C ASP A 212 -20.64 10.45 14.16
N PRO A 213 -20.82 10.49 12.82
CA PRO A 213 -19.87 11.12 11.92
C PRO A 213 -19.52 12.57 12.30
N CYS A 214 -20.43 13.33 12.91
CA CYS A 214 -20.12 14.69 13.36
C CYS A 214 -19.20 14.74 14.59
N ASP A 215 -19.19 13.70 15.42
CA ASP A 215 -18.19 13.55 16.48
C ASP A 215 -16.86 13.03 15.94
N ILE A 216 -16.89 12.12 14.96
CA ILE A 216 -15.69 11.64 14.25
C ILE A 216 -14.98 12.81 13.58
N MET A 217 -15.73 13.69 12.90
CA MET A 217 -15.23 14.89 12.21
C MET A 217 -14.36 15.77 13.11
N LYS A 218 -14.75 15.96 14.37
CA LYS A 218 -14.02 16.82 15.34
C LYS A 218 -12.57 16.37 15.56
N VAL A 219 -12.26 15.10 15.28
CA VAL A 219 -10.91 14.54 15.40
C VAL A 219 -10.31 14.24 14.03
N TYR A 220 -11.10 13.71 13.09
CA TYR A 220 -10.63 13.31 11.77
C TYR A 220 -10.26 14.53 10.91
N THR A 221 -11.08 15.57 10.94
CA THR A 221 -10.88 16.83 10.21
C THR A 221 -11.31 18.05 11.05
N PRO A 222 -10.58 18.36 12.15
CA PRO A 222 -10.98 19.40 13.11
C PRO A 222 -11.31 20.79 12.54
N PRO A 223 -10.68 21.26 11.44
CA PRO A 223 -11.03 22.56 10.85
C PRO A 223 -12.43 22.60 10.20
N SER A 224 -13.03 21.43 9.90
CA SER A 224 -14.34 21.37 9.25
C SER A 224 -15.45 21.82 10.20
N LYS A 225 -16.42 22.56 9.65
CA LYS A 225 -17.56 23.16 10.39
C LYS A 225 -18.89 22.45 10.09
N GLY A 226 -18.86 21.15 9.85
CA GLY A 226 -20.07 20.33 9.63
C GLY A 226 -20.14 19.70 8.24
N SER A 227 -19.65 20.39 7.20
CA SER A 227 -19.74 19.93 5.81
C SER A 227 -19.18 18.53 5.58
N TRP A 228 -18.14 18.16 6.34
CA TRP A 228 -17.56 16.82 6.24
C TRP A 228 -18.52 15.74 6.76
N CYS A 229 -19.13 15.93 7.94
CA CYS A 229 -20.04 14.92 8.46
C CYS A 229 -21.36 14.87 7.69
N GLU A 230 -21.83 16.01 7.18
CA GLU A 230 -22.97 16.07 6.26
C GLU A 230 -22.71 15.23 5.00
N GLY A 231 -21.55 15.38 4.39
CA GLY A 231 -21.16 14.60 3.22
C GLY A 231 -20.99 13.11 3.50
N VAL A 232 -20.32 12.74 4.61
CA VAL A 232 -20.21 11.32 5.03
C VAL A 232 -21.59 10.71 5.27
N ASN A 233 -22.51 11.43 5.91
CA ASN A 233 -23.89 10.97 6.10
C ASN A 233 -24.63 10.85 4.78
N TYR A 234 -24.49 11.82 3.87
CA TYR A 234 -25.12 11.80 2.55
C TYR A 234 -24.70 10.57 1.72
N PHE A 235 -23.39 10.33 1.59
CA PHE A 235 -22.88 9.16 0.86
C PHE A 235 -23.17 7.85 1.59
N GLY A 236 -23.15 7.87 2.92
CA GLY A 236 -23.53 6.72 3.74
C GLY A 236 -24.99 6.32 3.52
N ASP A 237 -25.90 7.29 3.45
CA ASP A 237 -27.32 7.04 3.16
C ASP A 237 -27.51 6.51 1.73
N MET A 238 -26.84 7.13 0.75
CA MET A 238 -26.85 6.69 -0.65
C MET A 238 -26.42 5.22 -0.79
N ILE A 239 -25.31 4.83 -0.15
CA ILE A 239 -24.80 3.45 -0.19
C ILE A 239 -25.76 2.48 0.50
N GLN A 240 -26.26 2.82 1.69
CA GLN A 240 -27.12 1.94 2.47
C GLN A 240 -28.48 1.71 1.80
N ASN A 241 -29.04 2.77 1.20
CA ASN A 241 -30.36 2.76 0.58
C ASN A 241 -30.33 2.43 -0.91
N TYR A 242 -29.16 2.14 -1.48
CA TYR A 242 -29.05 1.72 -2.87
C TYR A 242 -29.96 0.51 -3.15
N LYS A 243 -30.75 0.64 -4.22
CA LYS A 243 -31.61 -0.40 -4.77
C LYS A 243 -31.20 -0.60 -6.22
N THR A 244 -30.96 -1.86 -6.59
CA THR A 244 -30.74 -2.21 -8.00
C THR A 244 -31.93 -1.72 -8.81
N PRO A 245 -31.72 -0.98 -9.92
CA PRO A 245 -32.80 -0.61 -10.81
C PRO A 245 -33.57 -1.87 -11.23
N VAL A 246 -34.90 -1.83 -11.14
CA VAL A 246 -35.72 -2.89 -11.72
C VAL A 246 -35.55 -2.78 -13.23
N SER A 247 -34.90 -3.77 -13.85
CA SER A 247 -34.84 -3.87 -15.30
C SER A 247 -36.26 -4.01 -15.84
N ASN A 248 -36.81 -2.95 -16.43
CA ASN A 248 -38.02 -3.03 -17.23
C ASN A 248 -37.66 -3.59 -18.62
N ASP A 249 -37.14 -4.81 -18.64
CA ASP A 249 -36.91 -5.54 -19.89
C ASP A 249 -38.11 -6.49 -20.09
N LEU A 250 -39.14 -5.96 -20.77
CA LEU A 250 -40.16 -6.71 -21.51
C LEU A 250 -40.01 -6.40 -22.99
#